data_AF-A0A218U9K1-F1
#
_entry.id   AF-A0A218U9K1-F1
#
_cell.length_a   1.000
_cell.length_b   1.000
_cell.length_c   1.000
_cell.angle_alpha   90.00
_cell.angle_beta   90.00
_cell.angle_gamma   90.00
#
_symmetry.space_group_name_H-M   'P 1'
#
loop_
_entity.id
_entity.type
_entity.pdbx_description
1 polymer ?
#
loop_
_entity_poly.entity_id
_entity_poly.type
_entity_poly.pdbx_seq_one_letter_code
_entity_poly.pdbx_strand_id
1 'polypeptide(L)'
;MFATVRFGANCQEMVNLLCCVQTLTGHLKWKCQCRPEDCIDLMDEKGTLMNLSKVEDPASEYASKYLQGRQRYILIRAVREENSEATCYESLLEDLGKHYPDLPDRLQQLSAKTQRTDLRKKGSLQRAQPHSSTQARNRTTLQGKRSLEHKNTPK
;
A
#
# COMPACT_ATOMS: atom_id res chain seq x y z
N MET A 1 14.51 13.41 -17.32
CA MET A 1 15.20 12.21 -16.78
C MET A 1 14.41 11.00 -17.24
N PHE A 2 15.03 9.95 -17.78
CA PHE A 2 14.32 8.80 -18.36
C PHE A 2 14.73 7.48 -17.70
N ALA A 3 13.83 6.51 -17.66
CA ALA A 3 14.10 5.12 -17.27
C ALA A 3 13.57 4.15 -18.33
N THR A 4 13.92 2.87 -18.22
CA THR A 4 13.42 1.81 -19.11
C THR A 4 12.52 0.86 -18.32
N VAL A 5 11.36 0.51 -18.87
CA VAL A 5 10.43 -0.47 -18.29
C VAL A 5 10.33 -1.68 -19.22
N ARG A 6 10.47 -2.90 -18.68
CA ARG A 6 10.34 -4.18 -19.40
C ARG A 6 9.01 -4.86 -19.11
N PHE A 7 8.38 -5.43 -20.14
CA PHE A 7 7.10 -6.14 -20.08
C PHE A 7 6.89 -7.04 -21.31
N GLY A 8 5.82 -7.84 -21.33
CA GLY A 8 5.42 -8.75 -22.40
C GLY A 8 6.51 -9.73 -22.81
N ALA A 9 6.51 -10.10 -24.09
CA ALA A 9 7.57 -10.88 -24.74
C ALA A 9 8.85 -10.04 -24.92
N ASN A 10 9.51 -9.69 -23.81
CA ASN A 10 10.76 -8.92 -23.76
C ASN A 10 10.67 -7.51 -24.41
N CYS A 11 9.50 -6.89 -24.41
CA CYS A 11 9.32 -5.50 -24.83
C CYS A 11 9.98 -4.53 -23.83
N GLN A 12 10.38 -3.37 -24.33
CA GLN A 12 10.95 -2.29 -23.52
C GLN A 12 10.34 -0.95 -23.92
N GLU A 13 10.05 -0.11 -22.95
CA GLU A 13 9.57 1.26 -23.16
C GLU A 13 10.46 2.23 -22.36
N MET A 14 10.91 3.30 -23.03
CA MET A 14 11.57 4.40 -22.35
C MET A 14 10.54 5.40 -21.84
N VAL A 15 10.58 5.72 -20.55
CA VAL A 15 9.58 6.56 -19.90
C VAL A 15 10.19 7.83 -19.32
N ASN A 16 9.50 8.96 -19.48
CA ASN A 16 9.90 10.24 -18.89
C ASN A 16 9.54 10.26 -17.40
N LEU A 17 10.53 10.46 -16.53
CA LEU A 17 10.32 10.54 -15.08
C LEU A 17 9.88 11.93 -14.61
N LEU A 18 9.90 12.94 -15.49
CA LEU A 18 9.40 14.29 -15.21
C LEU A 18 7.90 14.44 -15.53
N CYS A 19 7.15 13.33 -15.53
CA CYS A 19 5.69 13.35 -15.53
C CYS A 19 5.15 12.85 -14.19
N CYS A 20 3.87 13.07 -13.92
CA CYS A 20 3.25 12.56 -12.71
C CYS A 20 3.05 11.03 -12.78
N VAL A 21 2.94 10.39 -11.61
CA VAL A 21 2.76 8.94 -11.48
C VAL A 21 1.52 8.46 -12.23
N GLN A 22 0.42 9.23 -12.24
CA GLN A 22 -0.81 8.91 -12.97
C GLN A 22 -0.56 8.86 -14.48
N THR A 23 0.17 9.82 -15.04
CA THR A 23 0.49 9.86 -16.46
C THR A 23 1.40 8.68 -16.84
N LEU A 24 2.43 8.43 -16.02
CA LEU A 24 3.35 7.31 -16.24
C LEU A 24 2.61 5.97 -16.23
N THR A 25 1.81 5.71 -15.20
CA THR A 25 1.11 4.44 -15.04
C THR A 25 0.00 4.28 -16.09
N GLY A 26 -0.71 5.35 -16.46
CA GLY A 26 -1.67 5.33 -17.57
C GLY A 26 -1.02 4.96 -18.91
N HIS A 27 0.14 5.54 -19.22
CA HIS A 27 0.91 5.20 -20.42
C HIS A 27 1.33 3.73 -20.44
N LEU A 28 1.87 3.23 -19.32
CA LEU A 28 2.28 1.83 -19.20
C LEU A 28 1.10 0.87 -19.34
N LYS A 29 -0.04 1.17 -18.71
CA LYS A 29 -1.28 0.40 -18.86
C LYS A 29 -1.71 0.29 -20.32
N TRP A 30 -1.72 1.42 -21.03
CA TRP A 30 -2.07 1.46 -22.44
C TRP A 30 -1.10 0.61 -23.28
N LYS A 31 0.21 0.73 -23.05
CA LYS A 31 1.25 -0.06 -23.73
C LYS A 31 1.12 -1.57 -23.48
N CYS A 32 0.75 -1.98 -22.27
CA CYS A 32 0.58 -3.39 -21.90
C CYS A 32 -0.82 -3.95 -22.16
N GLN A 33 -1.73 -3.17 -22.76
CA GLN A 33 -3.14 -3.54 -22.93
C GLN A 33 -3.81 -3.95 -21.59
N CYS A 34 -3.35 -3.33 -20.51
CA CYS A 34 -3.93 -3.50 -19.20
C CYS A 34 -5.26 -2.72 -19.12
N ARG A 35 -6.21 -3.22 -18.34
CA ARG A 35 -7.50 -2.54 -18.10
C ARG A 35 -7.27 -1.25 -17.31
N PRO A 36 -8.14 -0.23 -17.47
CA PRO A 36 -8.05 1.00 -16.68
C PRO A 36 -8.02 0.75 -15.16
N GLU A 37 -8.79 -0.23 -14.69
CA GLU A 37 -8.96 -0.60 -13.28
C GLU A 37 -7.79 -1.41 -12.72
N ASP A 38 -6.93 -1.95 -13.59
CA ASP A 38 -5.79 -2.75 -13.15
C ASP A 38 -4.84 -1.89 -12.30
N CYS A 39 -4.38 -2.40 -11.17
CA CYS A 39 -3.31 -1.76 -10.43
C CYS A 39 -1.96 -2.27 -10.96
N ILE A 40 -1.08 -1.36 -11.33
CA ILE A 40 0.29 -1.70 -11.76
C ILE A 40 1.32 -1.05 -10.85
N ASP A 41 2.48 -1.68 -10.79
CA ASP A 41 3.66 -1.22 -10.06
C ASP A 41 4.93 -1.52 -10.87
N LEU A 42 6.06 -1.06 -10.35
CA LEU A 42 7.37 -1.33 -10.92
C LEU A 42 8.25 -2.05 -9.89
N MET A 43 9.07 -2.98 -10.36
CA MET A 43 10.11 -3.62 -9.57
C MET A 43 11.47 -3.34 -10.21
N ASP A 44 12.49 -3.00 -9.42
CA ASP A 44 13.85 -2.87 -9.94
C ASP A 44 14.52 -4.24 -10.14
N GLU A 45 15.68 -4.26 -10.80
CA GLU A 45 16.44 -5.50 -11.05
C GLU A 45 16.97 -6.17 -9.76
N LYS A 46 16.86 -5.50 -8.60
CA LYS A 46 17.24 -6.03 -7.28
C LYS A 46 16.04 -6.60 -6.50
N GLY A 47 14.84 -6.54 -7.07
CA GLY A 47 13.62 -7.05 -6.44
C GLY A 47 12.99 -6.11 -5.41
N THR A 48 13.26 -4.81 -5.53
CA THR A 48 12.59 -3.75 -4.75
C THR A 48 11.34 -3.32 -5.49
N LEU A 49 10.18 -3.32 -4.82
CA LEU A 49 8.96 -2.72 -5.35
C LEU A 49 8.97 -1.20 -5.15
N MET A 50 8.53 -0.47 -6.18
CA MET A 50 8.48 1.00 -6.16
C MET A 50 7.21 1.55 -5.48
N ASN A 51 6.20 0.72 -5.29
CA ASN A 51 4.94 1.05 -4.62
C ASN A 51 4.17 2.20 -5.30
N LEU A 52 4.26 2.32 -6.63
CA LEU A 52 3.54 3.35 -7.39
C LEU A 52 2.02 3.20 -7.24
N SER A 53 1.55 1.96 -7.06
CA SER A 53 0.14 1.62 -6.82
C SER A 53 -0.40 2.11 -5.47
N LYS A 54 0.47 2.62 -4.59
CA LYS A 54 0.14 3.07 -3.22
C LYS A 54 0.36 4.57 -3.02
N VAL A 55 0.66 5.30 -4.10
CA VAL A 55 0.80 6.76 -4.04
C VAL A 55 -0.58 7.36 -3.80
N GLU A 56 -0.70 8.22 -2.78
CA GLU A 56 -1.97 8.81 -2.37
C GLU A 56 -2.51 9.81 -3.40
N ASP A 57 -1.65 10.67 -3.96
CA ASP A 57 -1.99 11.63 -5.02
C ASP A 57 -1.11 11.44 -6.26
N PRO A 58 -1.40 10.42 -7.10
CA PRO A 58 -0.58 10.10 -8.26
C PRO A 58 -0.63 11.19 -9.35
N ALA A 59 -1.60 12.11 -9.31
CA ALA A 59 -1.71 13.20 -10.27
C ALA A 59 -0.72 14.33 -9.99
N SER A 60 -0.43 14.60 -8.71
CA SER A 60 0.48 15.68 -8.28
C SER A 60 1.93 15.22 -8.07
N GLU A 61 2.14 13.93 -7.83
CA GLU A 61 3.45 13.35 -7.51
C GLU A 61 4.26 13.04 -8.78
N TYR A 62 5.46 13.61 -8.92
CA TYR A 62 6.38 13.26 -10.02
C TYR A 62 6.96 11.85 -9.87
N ALA A 63 7.04 11.12 -10.98
CA ALA A 63 7.60 9.77 -11.01
C ALA A 63 9.08 9.73 -10.56
N SER A 64 9.85 10.81 -10.78
CA SER A 64 11.25 10.92 -10.33
C SER A 64 11.44 10.91 -8.81
N LYS A 65 10.37 11.05 -8.02
CA LYS A 65 10.43 10.85 -6.55
C LYS A 65 10.62 9.37 -6.19
N TYR A 66 10.12 8.47 -7.02
CA TYR A 66 10.10 7.02 -6.78
C TYR A 66 11.09 6.26 -7.67
N LEU A 67 11.34 6.79 -8.86
CA LEU A 67 12.14 6.14 -9.88
C LEU A 67 13.43 6.91 -10.13
N GLN A 68 14.49 6.16 -10.40
CA GLN A 68 15.80 6.66 -10.75
C GLN A 68 15.98 6.60 -12.26
N GLY A 69 16.50 7.69 -12.83
CA GLY A 69 16.85 7.73 -14.24
C GLY A 69 17.98 6.76 -14.59
N ARG A 70 18.00 6.32 -15.84
CA ARG A 70 18.93 5.34 -16.41
C ARG A 70 18.83 3.93 -15.79
N GLN A 71 17.84 3.70 -14.92
CA GLN A 71 17.55 2.38 -14.39
C GLN A 71 16.56 1.61 -15.26
N ARG A 72 16.57 0.28 -15.08
CA ARG A 72 15.59 -0.64 -15.64
C ARG A 72 14.63 -1.11 -14.55
N TYR A 73 13.37 -1.19 -14.94
CA TYR A 73 12.28 -1.67 -14.11
C TYR A 73 11.51 -2.76 -14.85
N ILE A 74 10.92 -3.66 -14.09
CA ILE A 74 10.03 -4.72 -14.55
C ILE A 74 8.62 -4.29 -14.19
N LEU A 75 7.69 -4.38 -15.16
CA LEU A 75 6.29 -4.07 -14.94
C LEU A 75 5.62 -5.19 -14.13
N ILE A 76 4.94 -4.80 -13.05
CA ILE A 76 4.25 -5.70 -12.12
C ILE A 76 2.77 -5.33 -12.07
N ARG A 77 1.89 -6.33 -12.06
CA ARG A 77 0.46 -6.18 -11.72
C ARG A 77 0.28 -6.42 -10.23
N ALA A 78 -0.47 -5.55 -9.56
CA ALA A 78 -0.83 -5.68 -8.16
C ALA A 78 -2.32 -6.03 -8.05
N VAL A 79 -2.64 -7.28 -7.74
CA VAL A 79 -4.02 -7.76 -7.62
C VAL A 79 -4.42 -7.77 -6.15
N ARG A 80 -5.49 -7.06 -5.81
CA ARG A 80 -6.10 -7.11 -4.47
C ARG A 80 -7.45 -7.80 -4.56
N GLU A 81 -7.73 -8.67 -3.60
CA GLU A 81 -9.07 -9.24 -3.47
C GLU A 81 -10.03 -8.23 -2.83
N GLU A 82 -11.26 -8.22 -3.32
CA GLU A 82 -12.38 -7.51 -2.69
C GLU A 82 -12.54 -8.07 -1.27
N ASN A 83 -12.29 -7.24 -0.24
CA ASN A 83 -12.27 -7.61 1.19
C ASN A 83 -10.95 -8.18 1.76
N SER A 84 -9.83 -7.96 1.07
CA SER A 84 -8.50 -8.29 1.58
C SER A 84 -7.55 -7.11 1.48
N GLU A 85 -6.74 -6.89 2.52
CA GLU A 85 -5.56 -6.03 2.38
C GLU A 85 -4.40 -6.75 1.70
N ALA A 86 -4.51 -8.06 1.47
CA ALA A 86 -3.49 -8.82 0.78
C ALA A 86 -3.42 -8.42 -0.70
N THR A 87 -2.20 -8.21 -1.19
CA THR A 87 -1.89 -7.92 -2.59
C THR A 87 -1.07 -9.05 -3.20
N CYS A 88 -1.58 -9.72 -4.23
CA CYS A 88 -0.77 -10.59 -5.07
C CYS A 88 0.00 -9.73 -6.09
N TYR A 89 1.29 -9.99 -6.25
CA TYR A 89 2.10 -9.35 -7.27
C TYR A 89 2.44 -10.35 -8.37
N GLU A 90 2.19 -9.96 -9.61
CA GLU A 90 2.39 -10.77 -10.80
C GLU A 90 3.27 -10.02 -11.80
N SER A 91 4.24 -10.70 -12.39
CA SER A 91 5.06 -10.06 -13.42
C SER A 91 4.28 -9.96 -14.72
N LEU A 92 4.34 -8.80 -15.35
CA LEU A 92 3.87 -8.62 -16.73
C LEU A 92 5.00 -8.79 -17.75
N LEU A 93 6.18 -9.28 -17.34
CA LEU A 93 7.27 -9.69 -18.21
C LEU A 93 7.22 -11.22 -18.36
N GLU A 94 7.12 -11.70 -19.60
CA GLU A 94 7.19 -13.12 -19.90
C GLU A 94 8.58 -13.65 -19.61
N ASP A 95 8.66 -14.94 -19.24
CA ASP A 95 9.93 -15.61 -18.95
C ASP A 95 10.78 -14.88 -17.89
N LEU A 96 10.14 -14.29 -16.87
CA LEU A 96 10.83 -13.52 -15.82
C LEU A 96 12.06 -14.24 -15.27
N GLY A 97 11.93 -15.54 -14.96
CA GLY A 97 13.04 -16.34 -14.42
C GLY A 97 14.20 -16.58 -15.39
N LYS A 98 13.95 -16.54 -16.72
CA LYS A 98 15.04 -16.64 -17.71
C LYS A 98 15.86 -15.34 -17.76
N HIS A 99 15.20 -14.20 -17.57
CA HIS A 99 15.83 -12.88 -17.62
C HIS A 99 16.43 -12.45 -16.28
N TYR A 100 15.77 -12.85 -15.19
CA TYR A 100 16.05 -12.43 -13.82
C TYR A 100 15.76 -13.59 -12.86
N PRO A 101 16.71 -14.52 -12.66
CA PRO A 101 16.49 -15.77 -11.92
C PRO A 101 15.98 -15.58 -10.48
N ASP A 102 16.39 -14.51 -9.80
CA ASP A 102 16.04 -14.26 -8.39
C ASP A 102 14.68 -13.57 -8.19
N LEU A 103 14.14 -12.95 -9.24
CA LEU A 103 12.94 -12.13 -9.11
C LEU A 103 11.63 -12.91 -8.91
N PRO A 104 11.41 -14.09 -9.52
CA PRO A 104 10.21 -14.89 -9.25
C PRO A 104 10.03 -15.22 -7.76
N ASP A 105 11.08 -15.72 -7.10
CA ASP A 105 11.04 -16.07 -5.68
C ASP A 105 10.81 -14.83 -4.82
N ARG A 106 11.44 -13.70 -5.18
CA ARG A 106 11.26 -12.43 -4.48
C ARG A 106 9.83 -11.93 -4.60
N LEU A 107 9.22 -12.02 -5.78
CA LEU A 107 7.84 -11.61 -6.02
C LEU A 107 6.86 -12.48 -5.21
N GLN A 108 7.10 -13.80 -5.17
CA GLN A 108 6.30 -14.73 -4.37
C GLN A 108 6.41 -14.41 -2.87
N GLN A 109 7.61 -14.11 -2.36
CA GLN A 109 7.82 -13.73 -0.96
C GLN A 109 7.05 -12.44 -0.60
N LEU A 110 7.02 -11.46 -1.50
CA LEU A 110 6.29 -10.21 -1.30
C LEU A 110 4.77 -10.43 -1.22
N SER A 111 4.22 -11.27 -2.10
CA SER A 111 2.82 -11.71 -2.07
C SER A 111 2.48 -12.47 -0.78
N ALA A 112 3.34 -13.41 -0.35
CA ALA A 112 3.13 -14.16 0.88
C ALA A 112 3.17 -13.28 2.14
N LYS A 113 4.05 -12.26 2.17
CA LYS A 113 4.19 -11.34 3.29
C LYS A 113 2.92 -10.53 3.54
N THR A 114 2.28 -10.05 2.48
CA THR A 114 1.05 -9.26 2.62
C THR A 114 -0.15 -10.12 3.04
N GLN A 115 -0.24 -11.37 2.57
CA GLN A 115 -1.25 -12.33 3.04
C GLN A 115 -1.11 -12.62 4.54
N ARG A 116 0.12 -12.89 5.01
CA ARG A 116 0.38 -13.12 6.45
C ARG A 116 0.03 -11.92 7.31
N THR A 117 0.22 -10.72 6.79
CA THR A 117 -0.09 -9.47 7.50
C THR A 117 -1.60 -9.28 7.62
N ASP A 118 -2.35 -9.53 6.54
CA ASP A 118 -3.82 -9.51 6.53
C ASP A 118 -4.43 -10.51 7.52
N LEU A 119 -3.93 -11.77 7.52
CA LEU A 119 -4.39 -12.81 8.46
C LEU A 119 -4.17 -12.41 9.93
N ARG A 120 -3.02 -11.81 10.26
CA ARG A 120 -2.74 -11.32 11.62
C ARG A 120 -3.70 -10.21 12.05
N LYS A 121 -4.01 -9.28 11.15
CA LYS A 121 -4.99 -8.20 11.44
C LYS A 121 -6.39 -8.77 11.66
N LYS A 122 -6.84 -9.70 10.82
CA LYS A 122 -8.14 -10.38 10.98
C LYS A 122 -8.25 -11.15 12.29
N GLY A 123 -7.19 -11.87 12.69
CA GLY A 123 -7.14 -12.57 13.97
C GLY A 123 -7.13 -11.63 15.20
N SER A 124 -6.52 -10.45 15.09
CA SER A 124 -6.50 -9.46 16.17
C SER A 124 -7.86 -8.80 16.40
N LEU A 125 -8.65 -8.58 15.35
CA LEU A 125 -9.98 -7.98 15.45
C LEU A 125 -11.01 -8.90 16.12
N GLN A 126 -10.80 -10.23 16.09
CA GLN A 126 -11.68 -11.20 16.75
C GLN A 126 -11.47 -11.32 18.27
N ARG A 127 -10.41 -10.71 18.83
CA ARG A 127 -10.07 -10.83 20.28
C ARG A 127 -10.60 -9.69 21.16
N ALA A 128 -11.45 -8.81 20.62
CA ALA A 128 -12.19 -7.84 21.43
C ALA A 128 -13.57 -8.41 21.80
N GLN A 129 -13.64 -9.23 22.84
CA GLN A 129 -14.91 -9.58 23.49
C GLN A 129 -15.32 -8.45 24.44
N PRO A 130 -16.60 -8.04 24.49
CA PRO A 130 -17.05 -6.98 25.38
C PRO A 130 -17.07 -7.50 26.82
N HIS A 131 -16.25 -6.92 27.69
CA HIS A 131 -16.36 -7.15 29.13
C HIS A 131 -17.69 -6.58 29.64
N SER A 132 -18.63 -7.48 29.95
CA SER A 132 -19.81 -7.20 30.74
C SER A 132 -19.40 -6.61 32.10
N SER A 133 -19.69 -5.32 32.30
CA SER A 133 -19.47 -4.62 33.56
C SER A 133 -20.56 -4.97 34.57
N THR A 134 -20.29 -5.91 35.48
CA THR A 134 -21.13 -6.11 36.67
C THR A 134 -20.68 -5.12 37.74
N GLN A 135 -21.50 -4.10 38.00
CA GLN A 135 -21.27 -3.05 38.99
C GLN A 135 -21.13 -3.63 40.41
N ALA A 136 -19.97 -3.42 41.03
CA ALA A 136 -19.77 -3.65 42.46
C ALA A 136 -20.28 -2.42 43.25
N ARG A 137 -21.29 -2.67 44.09
CA ARG A 137 -21.82 -1.74 45.09
C ARG A 137 -20.72 -1.39 46.09
N ASN A 138 -20.39 -0.10 46.23
CA ASN A 138 -19.74 0.42 47.43
C ASN A 138 -20.64 1.47 48.08
N ARG A 139 -21.18 1.07 49.23
CA ARG A 139 -21.95 1.89 50.18
C ARG A 139 -20.97 2.40 51.23
N THR A 140 -20.75 3.71 51.29
CA THR A 140 -20.19 4.33 52.49
C THR A 140 -20.83 5.69 52.75
N THR A 141 -21.14 5.88 54.02
CA THR A 141 -22.03 6.86 54.63
C THR A 141 -21.42 8.24 54.85
N LEU A 142 -22.28 9.27 54.68
CA LEU A 142 -22.49 10.46 55.52
C LEU A 142 -21.28 11.12 56.19
N GLN A 143 -21.01 12.39 55.83
CA GLN A 143 -21.21 13.59 56.68
C GLN A 143 -20.54 14.82 56.04
N GLY A 144 -21.22 15.98 56.06
CA GLY A 144 -20.60 17.27 55.78
C GLY A 144 -21.55 18.31 55.19
N LYS A 145 -22.15 19.13 56.06
CA LYS A 145 -23.15 20.18 55.79
C LYS A 145 -22.53 21.48 55.26
N ARG A 146 -23.35 22.23 54.50
CA ARG A 146 -23.39 23.72 54.31
C ARG A 146 -22.22 24.34 53.51
N SER A 147 -22.36 25.40 52.70
CA SER A 147 -23.45 26.34 52.40
C SER A 147 -23.11 27.07 51.08
N LEU A 148 -24.13 27.72 50.50
CA LEU A 148 -24.09 28.69 49.39
C LEU A 148 -22.99 29.78 49.57
N GLU A 149 -22.40 30.28 48.48
CA GLU A 149 -22.83 31.51 47.79
C GLU A 149 -21.91 31.92 46.62
N HIS A 150 -22.53 32.62 45.68
CA HIS A 150 -21.99 33.24 44.48
C HIS A 150 -20.90 34.29 44.79
N LYS A 151 -19.93 34.50 43.89
CA LYS A 151 -19.75 35.84 43.28
C LYS A 151 -18.77 35.87 42.10
N ASN A 152 -19.18 36.70 41.16
CA ASN A 152 -18.58 37.11 39.90
C ASN A 152 -17.12 37.61 39.98
N THR A 153 -16.42 37.35 38.87
CA THR A 153 -15.23 38.04 38.35
C THR A 153 -15.47 39.55 38.14
N PRO A 154 -14.41 40.36 38.23
CA PRO A 154 -14.27 41.51 37.36
C PRO A 154 -13.01 41.45 36.49
N LYS A 155 -13.11 42.23 35.42
CA LYS A 155 -12.25 42.49 34.25
C LYS A 155 -10.75 42.54 34.48
#